data_AF-A0A1H7ULX8-F1
#
_entry.id   AF-A0A1H7ULX8-F1
#
_cell.length_a   1.000
_cell.length_b   1.000
_cell.length_c   1.000
_cell.angle_alpha   90.00
_cell.angle_beta   90.00
_cell.angle_gamma   90.00
#
_symmetry.space_group_name_H-M   'P 1'
#
loop_
_entity.id
_entity.type
_entity.pdbx_description
1 polymer ?
#
loop_
_entity_poly.entity_id
_entity_poly.type
_entity_poly.pdbx_seq_one_letter_code
_entity_poly.pdbx_strand_id
1 'polypeptide(L)'
;MLVYNKGTLHEEKSDPELPLSTFYCGFRFKDGTRANNDWVVPPGSEPVLRANRYSEEIRSLMQTMFNEFSIREEGYNSISHHLLNAVLLIIDRMSQHQRAANEIVRSNTLAESIKDYLDTNYRQNIKLKDLADQFHIDFYYLIHMYKNCYGTSPYHYLIQRRMGEATRLLVSTKKKSMGNLQVGRVREPKLLYHFIYQNGR
;
A
#
# COMPACT_ATOMS: atom_id res chain seq x y z
N MET A 1 -1.62 -0.43 -12.25
CA MET A 1 -2.67 -0.21 -11.24
C MET A 1 -2.06 0.38 -9.98
N LEU A 2 -2.66 1.40 -9.36
CA LEU A 2 -2.19 1.94 -8.08
C LEU A 2 -2.96 1.33 -6.92
N VAL A 3 -2.25 1.00 -5.83
CA VAL A 3 -2.81 0.48 -4.58
C VAL A 3 -2.29 1.29 -3.41
N TYR A 4 -3.20 1.97 -2.72
CA TYR A 4 -2.87 2.75 -1.53
C TYR A 4 -3.40 2.08 -0.27
N ASN A 5 -2.51 1.86 0.69
CA ASN A 5 -2.92 1.50 2.05
C ASN A 5 -3.66 2.67 2.72
N LYS A 6 -4.54 2.33 3.66
CA LYS A 6 -5.18 3.30 4.54
C LYS A 6 -4.13 4.16 5.24
N GLY A 7 -4.33 5.48 5.19
CA GLY A 7 -3.45 6.47 5.83
C GLY A 7 -2.26 6.92 4.97
N THR A 8 -2.09 6.39 3.76
CA THR A 8 -1.06 6.86 2.83
C THR A 8 -1.51 8.15 2.14
N LEU A 9 -0.76 9.24 2.34
CA LEU A 9 -0.95 10.49 1.60
C LEU A 9 -0.56 10.27 0.13
N HIS A 10 -1.43 10.67 -0.80
CA HIS A 10 -1.20 10.59 -2.24
C HIS A 10 -1.84 11.78 -2.95
N GLU A 11 -1.25 12.18 -4.07
CA GLU A 11 -1.78 13.17 -4.99
C GLU A 11 -1.81 12.52 -6.39
N GLU A 12 -2.90 12.74 -7.12
CA GLU A 12 -3.08 12.25 -8.48
C GLU A 12 -3.27 13.45 -9.40
N LYS A 13 -2.55 13.47 -10.53
CA LYS A 13 -2.72 14.47 -11.59
C LYS A 13 -2.95 13.75 -12.90
N SER A 14 -4.04 14.07 -13.57
CA SER A 14 -4.31 13.67 -14.95
C SER A 14 -3.97 14.81 -15.90
N ASP A 15 -3.47 14.48 -17.08
CA ASP A 15 -3.32 15.45 -18.17
C ASP A 15 -4.73 15.92 -18.62
N PRO A 16 -5.02 17.24 -18.60
CA PRO A 16 -6.31 17.77 -19.08
C PRO A 16 -6.57 17.53 -20.57
N GLU A 17 -5.52 17.42 -21.38
CA GLU A 17 -5.62 17.21 -22.84
C GLU A 17 -5.77 15.72 -23.19
N LEU A 18 -5.34 14.83 -22.29
CA LEU A 18 -5.46 13.37 -22.41
C LEU A 18 -6.01 12.77 -21.10
N PRO A 19 -7.30 13.00 -20.79
CA PRO A 19 -7.87 12.59 -19.52
C PRO A 19 -7.86 11.06 -19.37
N LEU A 20 -7.32 10.60 -18.25
CA LEU A 20 -7.32 9.19 -17.86
C LEU A 20 -8.71 8.78 -17.38
N SER A 21 -9.26 7.70 -17.94
CA SER A 21 -10.42 7.03 -17.34
C SER A 21 -9.95 6.18 -16.17
N THR A 22 -10.48 6.47 -14.97
CA THR A 22 -10.06 5.84 -13.71
C THR A 22 -11.26 5.26 -12.97
N PHE A 23 -11.17 3.99 -12.58
CA PHE A 23 -12.09 3.39 -11.61
C PHE A 23 -11.51 3.54 -10.20
N TYR A 24 -12.32 3.99 -9.26
CA TYR A 24 -11.98 4.03 -7.84
C TYR A 24 -12.82 2.99 -7.07
N CYS A 25 -12.17 2.12 -6.31
CA CYS A 25 -12.85 1.22 -5.39
C CYS A 25 -12.30 1.40 -3.98
N GLY A 26 -13.17 1.87 -3.10
CA GLY A 26 -12.90 2.06 -1.69
C GLY A 26 -13.64 1.07 -0.83
N PHE A 27 -12.93 0.43 0.09
CA PHE A 27 -13.51 -0.62 0.93
C PHE A 27 -12.95 -0.56 2.35
N ARG A 28 -13.55 -1.33 3.25
CA ARG A 28 -13.10 -1.49 4.62
C ARG A 28 -13.23 -2.95 5.01
N PHE A 29 -12.19 -3.52 5.60
CA PHE A 29 -12.26 -4.85 6.20
C PHE A 29 -13.23 -4.82 7.40
N LYS A 30 -14.23 -5.71 7.43
CA LYS A 30 -15.18 -5.81 8.55
C LYS A 30 -14.50 -6.31 9.81
N ASP A 31 -13.65 -7.31 9.66
CA ASP A 31 -12.70 -7.80 10.65
C ASP A 31 -11.34 -7.77 9.96
N GLY A 32 -10.35 -7.09 10.54
CA GLY A 32 -9.02 -6.94 9.93
C GLY A 32 -8.47 -8.30 9.53
N THR A 33 -8.47 -8.63 8.25
CA THR A 33 -8.06 -9.94 7.76
C THR A 33 -6.59 -9.92 7.33
N ARG A 34 -5.96 -11.06 7.60
CA ARG A 34 -4.54 -11.41 7.39
C ARG A 34 -3.56 -10.54 8.18
N ALA A 35 -3.26 -11.02 9.38
CA ALA A 35 -2.18 -10.55 10.24
C ALA A 35 -2.23 -9.05 10.60
N ASN A 36 -3.19 -8.64 11.44
CA ASN A 36 -3.11 -7.43 12.29
C ASN A 36 -2.77 -6.06 11.65
N ASN A 37 -2.76 -5.94 10.33
CA ASN A 37 -2.12 -4.83 9.66
C ASN A 37 -3.04 -3.98 8.77
N ASP A 38 -4.28 -4.38 8.48
CA ASP A 38 -5.20 -3.64 7.59
C ASP A 38 -4.52 -3.17 6.26
N TRP A 39 -3.47 -3.84 5.81
CA TRP A 39 -2.67 -3.45 4.67
C TRP A 39 -3.03 -4.32 3.48
N VAL A 40 -3.26 -3.70 2.32
CA VAL A 40 -3.48 -4.41 1.05
C VAL A 40 -2.13 -4.82 0.44
N VAL A 41 -1.13 -3.96 0.59
CA VAL A 41 0.26 -4.20 0.22
C VAL A 41 1.16 -3.88 1.41
N PRO A 42 2.34 -4.49 1.57
CA PRO A 42 3.24 -4.14 2.67
C PRO A 42 3.56 -2.63 2.71
N PRO A 43 3.74 -2.02 3.87
CA PRO A 43 4.11 -0.61 4.01
C PRO A 43 5.49 -0.36 3.40
N GLY A 44 5.64 0.77 2.71
CA GLY A 44 6.86 1.08 1.95
C GLY A 44 7.01 0.30 0.64
N SER A 45 6.00 -0.48 0.25
CA SER A 45 5.91 -0.98 -1.12
C SER A 45 5.63 0.17 -2.08
N GLU A 46 6.18 0.09 -3.28
CA GLU A 46 5.79 0.97 -4.37
C GLU A 46 4.26 0.82 -4.59
N PRO A 47 3.49 1.92 -4.64
CA PRO A 47 2.03 1.83 -4.82
C PRO A 47 1.66 1.31 -6.21
N VAL A 48 2.62 1.22 -7.12
CA VAL A 48 2.44 0.76 -8.50
C VAL A 48 2.51 -0.77 -8.56
N LEU A 49 1.37 -1.39 -8.82
CA LEU A 49 1.32 -2.75 -9.33
C LEU A 49 1.37 -2.72 -10.85
N ARG A 50 2.46 -3.27 -11.39
CA ARG A 50 2.71 -3.29 -12.84
C ARG A 50 1.67 -4.17 -13.53
N ALA A 51 1.31 -3.75 -14.75
CA ALA A 51 0.44 -4.56 -15.60
C ALA A 51 1.08 -5.93 -15.81
N ASN A 52 0.27 -6.97 -15.68
CA ASN A 52 0.66 -8.35 -15.94
C ASN A 52 -0.54 -9.12 -16.49
N ARG A 53 -0.41 -10.44 -16.56
CA ARG A 53 -1.45 -11.35 -17.05
C ARG A 53 -2.81 -11.25 -16.34
N TYR A 54 -2.91 -10.60 -15.19
CA TYR A 54 -4.15 -10.44 -14.40
C TYR A 54 -4.86 -9.10 -14.66
N SER A 55 -4.31 -8.23 -15.51
CA SER A 55 -4.82 -6.86 -15.67
C SER A 55 -6.25 -6.86 -16.23
N GLU A 56 -6.51 -7.67 -17.26
CA GLU A 56 -7.82 -7.75 -17.89
C GLU A 56 -8.87 -8.37 -16.98
N GLU A 57 -8.49 -9.37 -16.18
CA GLU A 57 -9.38 -9.99 -15.19
C GLU A 57 -9.77 -8.99 -14.10
N ILE A 58 -8.81 -8.23 -13.56
CA ILE A 58 -9.13 -7.16 -12.59
C ILE A 58 -10.04 -6.13 -13.21
N ARG A 59 -9.76 -5.69 -14.43
CA ARG A 59 -10.61 -4.71 -15.14
C ARG A 59 -12.04 -5.21 -15.27
N SER A 60 -12.22 -6.47 -15.68
CA SER A 60 -13.52 -7.10 -15.80
C SER A 60 -14.25 -7.16 -14.46
N LEU A 61 -13.59 -7.64 -13.41
CA LEU A 61 -14.17 -7.73 -12.06
C LEU A 61 -14.56 -6.34 -11.51
N MET A 62 -13.74 -5.33 -11.74
CA MET A 62 -14.02 -3.95 -11.34
C MET A 62 -15.20 -3.36 -12.10
N GLN A 63 -15.30 -3.63 -13.41
CA GLN A 63 -16.43 -3.20 -14.22
C GLN A 63 -17.74 -3.87 -13.75
N THR A 64 -17.71 -5.18 -13.51
CA THR A 64 -18.88 -5.90 -12.98
C THR A 64 -19.29 -5.32 -11.63
N MET A 65 -18.32 -5.11 -10.72
CA MET A 65 -18.60 -4.53 -9.40
C MET A 65 -19.21 -3.13 -9.50
N PHE A 66 -18.71 -2.28 -10.42
CA PHE A 66 -19.27 -0.95 -10.66
C PHE A 66 -20.72 -1.03 -11.17
N ASN A 67 -21.01 -1.96 -12.08
CA ASN A 67 -22.35 -2.15 -12.61
C ASN A 67 -23.32 -2.64 -11.51
N GLU A 68 -22.91 -3.59 -10.68
CA GLU A 68 -23.70 -4.08 -9.52
C GLU A 68 -24.06 -2.94 -8.57
N PHE A 69 -23.13 -2.04 -8.27
CA PHE A 69 -23.39 -0.87 -7.42
C PHE A 69 -24.25 0.22 -8.09
N SER A 70 -24.29 0.23 -9.42
CA SER A 70 -25.08 1.18 -10.21
C SER A 70 -26.54 0.74 -10.31
N ILE A 71 -26.78 -0.55 -10.57
CA ILE A 71 -28.13 -1.11 -10.75
C ILE A 71 -28.79 -1.40 -9.40
N ARG A 72 -28.04 -1.96 -8.43
CA ARG A 72 -28.51 -2.30 -7.07
C ARG A 72 -29.68 -3.28 -7.01
N GLU A 73 -29.63 -4.32 -7.84
CA GLU A 73 -30.57 -5.44 -7.75
C GLU A 73 -30.45 -6.19 -6.42
N GLU A 74 -31.46 -7.01 -6.11
CA GLU A 74 -31.43 -7.87 -4.92
C GLU A 74 -30.14 -8.72 -4.92
N GLY A 75 -29.39 -8.67 -3.83
CA GLY A 75 -28.12 -9.39 -3.71
C GLY A 75 -26.86 -8.64 -4.17
N TYR A 76 -26.97 -7.41 -4.71
CA TYR A 76 -25.82 -6.64 -5.22
C TYR A 76 -24.67 -6.49 -4.20
N ASN A 77 -25.00 -6.32 -2.91
CA ASN A 77 -24.00 -6.21 -1.84
C ASN A 77 -23.17 -7.50 -1.69
N SER A 78 -23.83 -8.65 -1.79
CA SER A 78 -23.17 -9.96 -1.70
C SER A 78 -22.30 -10.20 -2.94
N ILE A 79 -22.80 -9.90 -4.14
CA ILE A 79 -22.04 -10.03 -5.38
C ILE A 79 -20.79 -9.13 -5.32
N SER A 80 -20.99 -7.85 -4.99
CA SER A 80 -19.91 -6.87 -4.84
C SER A 80 -18.85 -7.29 -3.83
N HIS A 81 -19.27 -7.90 -2.71
CA HIS A 81 -18.35 -8.41 -1.71
C HIS A 81 -17.48 -9.57 -2.23
N HIS A 82 -18.07 -10.53 -2.95
CA HIS A 82 -17.31 -11.63 -3.56
C HIS A 82 -16.37 -11.13 -4.66
N LEU A 83 -16.82 -10.19 -5.50
CA LEU A 83 -15.97 -9.55 -6.51
C LEU A 83 -14.78 -8.84 -5.87
N LEU A 84 -15.01 -8.07 -4.79
CA LEU A 84 -13.93 -7.41 -4.05
C LEU A 84 -12.93 -8.43 -3.49
N ASN A 85 -13.39 -9.52 -2.88
CA ASN A 85 -12.50 -10.56 -2.37
C ASN A 85 -11.66 -11.19 -3.48
N ALA A 86 -12.25 -11.44 -4.66
CA ALA A 86 -11.51 -11.93 -5.83
C ALA A 86 -10.43 -10.93 -6.28
N VAL A 87 -10.77 -9.64 -6.39
CA VAL A 87 -9.82 -8.57 -6.72
C VAL A 87 -8.68 -8.53 -5.71
N LEU A 88 -8.96 -8.56 -4.41
CA LEU A 88 -7.95 -8.54 -3.36
C LEU A 88 -7.00 -9.75 -3.41
N LEU A 89 -7.52 -10.94 -3.70
CA LEU A 89 -6.69 -12.14 -3.87
C LEU A 89 -5.77 -12.05 -5.09
N ILE A 90 -6.25 -11.48 -6.18
CA ILE A 90 -5.43 -11.25 -7.38
C ILE A 90 -4.36 -10.19 -7.08
N ILE A 91 -4.71 -9.10 -6.40
CA ILE A 91 -3.77 -8.07 -5.97
C ILE A 91 -2.66 -8.65 -5.09
N ASP A 92 -2.99 -9.52 -4.15
CA ASP A 92 -2.02 -10.24 -3.32
C ASP A 92 -1.07 -11.08 -4.19
N ARG A 93 -1.59 -11.86 -5.15
CA ARG A 93 -0.75 -12.62 -6.11
C ARG A 93 0.15 -11.71 -6.94
N MET A 94 -0.38 -10.61 -7.49
CA MET A 94 0.41 -9.65 -8.27
C MET A 94 1.52 -9.03 -7.44
N SER A 95 1.20 -8.63 -6.20
CA SER A 95 2.17 -8.07 -5.26
C SER A 95 3.27 -9.09 -4.95
N GLN A 96 2.93 -10.35 -4.67
CA GLN A 96 3.89 -11.41 -4.42
C GLN A 96 4.80 -11.68 -5.62
N HIS A 97 4.25 -11.76 -6.84
CA HIS A 97 5.06 -11.95 -8.05
C HIS A 97 6.01 -10.77 -8.31
N GLN A 98 5.52 -9.53 -8.18
CA GLN A 98 6.35 -8.34 -8.33
C GLN A 98 7.42 -8.29 -7.23
N ARG A 99 7.09 -8.70 -6.01
CA ARG A 99 8.06 -8.84 -4.91
C ARG A 99 9.08 -9.92 -5.17
N ALA A 100 8.72 -11.10 -5.67
CA ALA A 100 9.68 -12.16 -5.98
C ALA A 100 10.62 -11.76 -7.14
N ALA A 101 10.07 -11.15 -8.20
CA ALA A 101 10.86 -10.62 -9.30
C ALA A 101 11.79 -9.50 -8.84
N ASN A 102 11.30 -8.63 -7.97
CA ASN A 102 12.13 -7.61 -7.35
C ASN A 102 13.14 -8.26 -6.41
N GLU A 103 12.80 -9.16 -5.48
CA GLU A 103 13.71 -9.87 -4.55
C GLU A 103 14.91 -10.50 -5.26
N ILE A 104 14.72 -11.07 -6.46
CA ILE A 104 15.83 -11.57 -7.28
C ILE A 104 16.78 -10.43 -7.70
N VAL A 105 16.25 -9.30 -8.17
CA VAL A 105 17.04 -8.10 -8.53
C VAL A 105 17.62 -7.40 -7.29
N ARG A 106 16.89 -7.48 -6.18
CA ARG A 106 17.06 -6.73 -4.93
C ARG A 106 18.07 -7.37 -3.98
N SER A 107 18.11 -8.70 -3.93
CA SER A 107 19.14 -9.45 -3.19
C SER A 107 20.57 -9.12 -3.62
N ASN A 108 20.74 -8.44 -4.76
CA ASN A 108 22.02 -7.97 -5.28
C ASN A 108 22.36 -6.51 -4.94
N THR A 109 21.53 -5.76 -4.19
CA THR A 109 21.80 -4.32 -3.92
C THR A 109 22.04 -4.00 -2.44
N LEU A 110 23.06 -3.17 -2.20
CA LEU A 110 23.44 -2.67 -0.88
C LEU A 110 22.35 -1.82 -0.21
N ALA A 111 21.57 -1.07 -1.00
CA ALA A 111 20.49 -0.22 -0.48
C ALA A 111 19.41 -1.04 0.26
N GLU A 112 19.23 -2.30 -0.12
CA GLU A 112 18.22 -3.17 0.45
C GLU A 112 18.65 -3.86 1.70
N SER A 113 19.88 -4.35 1.74
CA SER A 113 20.44 -4.86 2.99
C SER A 113 20.35 -3.80 4.09
N ILE A 114 20.56 -2.52 3.72
CA ILE A 114 20.36 -1.40 4.64
C ILE A 114 18.88 -1.23 5.00
N LYS A 115 17.95 -1.22 4.02
CA LYS A 115 16.51 -1.10 4.30
C LYS A 115 16.00 -2.24 5.20
N ASP A 116 16.39 -3.47 4.95
CA ASP A 116 15.97 -4.64 5.73
C ASP A 116 16.51 -4.60 7.16
N TYR A 117 17.74 -4.09 7.33
CA TYR A 117 18.28 -3.79 8.64
C TYR A 117 17.43 -2.73 9.36
N LEU A 118 17.07 -1.63 8.69
CA LEU A 118 16.19 -0.60 9.26
C LEU A 118 14.81 -1.15 9.61
N ASP A 119 14.24 -1.99 8.75
CA ASP A 119 12.93 -2.63 8.94
C ASP A 119 12.91 -3.61 10.12
N THR A 120 14.01 -4.33 10.34
CA THR A 120 14.11 -5.31 11.44
C THR A 120 14.43 -4.63 12.77
N ASN A 121 15.24 -3.57 12.73
CA ASN A 121 15.79 -2.92 13.92
C ASN A 121 15.14 -1.56 14.24
N TYR A 122 14.04 -1.17 13.58
CA TYR A 122 13.41 0.15 13.74
C TYR A 122 13.11 0.55 15.19
N ARG A 123 12.91 -0.41 16.10
CA ARG A 123 12.67 -0.18 17.53
C ARG A 123 13.91 0.25 18.30
N GLN A 124 15.09 -0.06 17.80
CA GLN A 124 16.37 0.29 18.41
C GLN A 124 16.76 1.71 18.04
N ASN A 125 17.63 2.32 18.84
CA ASN A 125 18.19 3.62 18.52
C ASN A 125 19.31 3.49 17.46
N ILE A 126 18.92 3.46 16.19
CA ILE A 126 19.85 3.35 15.07
C ILE A 126 20.48 4.72 14.80
N LYS A 127 21.80 4.81 14.92
CA LYS A 127 22.58 5.92 14.39
C LYS A 127 23.00 5.59 12.97
N LEU A 128 22.71 6.48 12.03
CA LEU A 128 23.04 6.26 10.62
C LEU A 128 24.54 6.21 10.33
N LYS A 129 25.39 6.76 11.21
CA LYS A 129 26.86 6.60 11.12
C LYS A 129 27.27 5.17 11.41
N ASP A 130 26.82 4.62 12.55
CA ASP A 130 27.08 3.22 12.92
C ASP A 130 26.57 2.24 11.85
N LEU A 131 25.44 2.58 11.21
CA LEU A 131 24.92 1.83 10.07
C LEU A 131 25.85 1.90 8.85
N ALA A 132 26.40 3.08 8.53
CA ALA A 132 27.36 3.22 7.43
C ALA A 132 28.63 2.41 7.70
N ASP A 133 29.14 2.46 8.94
CA ASP A 133 30.31 1.69 9.37
C ASP A 133 30.07 0.18 9.29
N GLN A 134 28.89 -0.29 9.73
CA GLN A 134 28.49 -1.70 9.66
C GLN A 134 28.42 -2.23 8.22
N PHE A 135 28.00 -1.39 7.28
CA PHE A 135 27.92 -1.73 5.86
C PHE A 135 29.18 -1.35 5.07
N HIS A 136 30.24 -0.92 5.77
CA HIS A 136 31.53 -0.50 5.20
C HIS A 136 31.40 0.54 4.08
N ILE A 137 30.51 1.51 4.27
CA ILE A 137 30.28 2.61 3.31
C ILE A 137 30.40 3.96 3.97
N ASP A 138 30.70 4.96 3.15
CA ASP A 138 30.67 6.34 3.60
C ASP A 138 29.24 6.79 3.95
N PHE A 139 29.14 7.63 4.98
CA PHE A 139 27.86 8.16 5.47
C PHE A 139 27.11 8.94 4.38
N TYR A 140 27.79 9.81 3.63
CA TYR A 140 27.14 10.57 2.55
C TYR A 140 26.70 9.65 1.43
N TYR A 141 27.53 8.65 1.09
CA TYR A 141 27.14 7.63 0.12
C TYR A 141 25.87 6.89 0.55
N LEU A 142 25.75 6.47 1.82
CA LEU A 142 24.55 5.86 2.37
C LEU A 142 23.32 6.76 2.16
N ILE A 143 23.41 8.04 2.56
CA ILE A 143 22.29 8.98 2.44
C ILE A 143 21.86 9.16 0.98
N HIS A 144 22.81 9.39 0.07
CA HIS A 144 22.52 9.62 -1.35
C HIS A 144 21.99 8.38 -2.04
N MET A 145 22.66 7.23 -1.85
CA MET A 145 22.23 5.95 -2.41
C MET A 145 20.81 5.61 -1.95
N TYR A 146 20.54 5.69 -0.64
CA TYR A 146 19.22 5.36 -0.11
C TYR A 146 18.13 6.32 -0.62
N LYS A 147 18.43 7.62 -0.69
CA LYS A 147 17.49 8.62 -1.24
C LYS A 147 17.23 8.39 -2.73
N ASN A 148 18.23 8.02 -3.50
CA ASN A 148 18.07 7.72 -4.92
C ASN A 148 17.22 6.45 -5.14
N CYS A 149 17.41 5.43 -4.31
CA CYS A 149 16.66 4.17 -4.41
C CYS A 149 15.21 4.29 -3.90
N TYR A 150 14.95 5.06 -2.83
CA TYR A 150 13.65 5.06 -2.14
C TYR A 150 12.95 6.42 -2.10
N GLY A 151 13.51 7.45 -2.73
CA GLY A 151 12.94 8.81 -2.75
C GLY A 151 12.95 9.54 -1.41
N THR A 152 13.48 8.94 -0.35
CA THR A 152 13.50 9.51 1.02
C THR A 152 14.80 9.19 1.74
N SER A 153 15.17 9.99 2.76
CA SER A 153 16.37 9.70 3.55
C SER A 153 16.13 8.53 4.51
N PRO A 154 17.17 7.76 4.87
CA PRO A 154 17.02 6.63 5.79
C PRO A 154 16.53 7.07 7.19
N TYR A 155 16.87 8.28 7.62
CA TYR A 155 16.37 8.85 8.87
C TYR A 155 14.86 9.10 8.82
N HIS A 156 14.39 9.73 7.74
CA HIS A 156 12.98 10.01 7.58
C HIS A 156 12.15 8.72 7.44
N TYR A 157 12.70 7.73 6.73
CA TYR A 157 12.14 6.40 6.66
C TYR A 157 11.93 5.78 8.05
N LEU A 158 12.96 5.77 8.91
CA LEU A 158 12.85 5.25 10.28
C LEU A 158 11.72 5.91 11.10
N ILE A 159 11.56 7.23 10.98
CA ILE A 159 10.48 7.96 11.64
C ILE A 159 9.13 7.45 11.14
N GLN A 160 8.93 7.37 9.82
CA GLN A 160 7.68 6.89 9.25
C GLN A 160 7.36 5.45 9.69
N ARG A 161 8.36 4.57 9.74
CA ARG A 161 8.18 3.19 10.19
C ARG A 161 7.74 3.12 11.65
N ARG A 162 8.38 3.89 12.54
CA ARG A 162 8.01 3.98 13.95
C ARG A 162 6.60 4.55 14.14
N MET A 163 6.25 5.60 13.40
CA MET A 163 4.92 6.22 13.45
C MET A 163 3.83 5.27 12.96
N GLY A 164 4.10 4.51 11.89
CA GLY A 164 3.20 3.47 11.40
C GLY A 164 2.93 2.40 12.47
N GLU A 165 3.98 1.92 13.14
CA GLU A 165 3.87 0.93 14.21
C GLU A 165 3.19 1.49 15.48
N ALA A 166 3.47 2.73 15.87
CA ALA A 166 2.79 3.38 16.99
C ALA A 166 1.29 3.54 16.71
N THR A 167 0.93 3.97 15.49
CA THR A 167 -0.46 4.07 15.04
C THR A 167 -1.14 2.70 15.08
N ARG A 168 -0.43 1.64 14.63
CA ARG A 168 -0.92 0.26 14.70
C ARG A 168 -1.20 -0.18 16.14
N LEU A 169 -0.27 0.06 17.06
CA LEU A 169 -0.44 -0.27 18.49
C LEU A 169 -1.63 0.49 19.12
N LEU A 170 -1.84 1.76 18.75
CA LEU A 170 -2.97 2.54 19.27
C LEU A 170 -4.32 2.03 18.75
N VAL A 171 -4.39 1.66 17.47
CA VAL A 171 -5.61 1.12 16.85
C VAL A 171 -5.92 -0.28 17.39
N SER A 172 -4.91 -1.14 17.58
CA SER A 172 -5.10 -2.47 18.16
C SER A 172 -5.51 -2.41 19.64
N THR A 173 -5.01 -1.44 20.39
CA THR A 173 -5.37 -1.26 21.81
C THR A 173 -6.78 -0.68 21.98
N LYS A 174 -7.22 0.25 21.11
CA LYS A 174 -8.60 0.78 21.13
C LYS A 174 -9.68 -0.25 20.76
N LYS A 175 -9.31 -1.37 20.13
CA LYS A 175 -10.25 -2.44 19.77
C LYS A 175 -10.78 -3.24 20.99
N LYS A 176 -10.22 -3.03 22.19
CA LYS A 176 -10.74 -3.62 23.44
C LYS A 176 -11.81 -2.77 24.17
N SER A 177 -12.14 -1.56 23.70
CA SER A 177 -12.88 -0.61 24.56
C SER A 177 -14.04 0.17 23.92
N MET A 178 -14.34 0.05 22.63
CA MET A 178 -15.36 0.93 22.00
C MET A 178 -16.30 0.14 21.09
N GLY A 179 -17.45 -0.23 21.65
CA GLY A 179 -18.64 -0.56 20.86
C GLY A 179 -19.23 0.69 20.20
N ASN A 180 -19.79 0.49 19.01
CA ASN A 180 -20.82 1.27 18.30
C ASN A 180 -20.74 2.81 18.30
N LEU A 181 -20.64 3.46 17.12
CA LEU A 181 -21.65 4.41 16.60
C LEU A 181 -21.26 5.08 15.25
N GLN A 182 -22.20 4.96 14.30
CA GLN A 182 -22.80 5.94 13.36
C GLN A 182 -22.04 6.68 12.23
N VAL A 183 -22.75 6.69 11.10
CA VAL A 183 -22.47 7.34 9.80
C VAL A 183 -22.98 8.78 9.83
N GLY A 184 -22.11 9.73 9.52
CA GLY A 184 -22.42 11.14 9.32
C GLY A 184 -21.62 11.73 8.16
N ARG A 185 -22.32 12.51 7.31
CA ARG A 185 -21.82 13.23 6.14
C ARG A 185 -20.74 14.23 6.57
N VAL A 186 -19.53 14.09 6.04
CA VAL A 186 -18.43 15.05 6.25
C VAL A 186 -17.81 15.31 4.88
N ARG A 187 -17.85 16.59 4.46
CA ARG A 187 -16.92 17.17 3.49
C ARG A 187 -15.51 17.05 4.08
N GLU A 188 -14.52 16.62 3.28
CA GLU A 188 -13.12 16.27 3.60
C GLU A 188 -12.81 14.76 3.73
N PRO A 189 -11.62 14.31 3.28
CA PRO A 189 -11.43 12.96 2.76
C PRO A 189 -11.32 11.94 3.89
N LYS A 190 -12.41 11.20 4.12
CA LYS A 190 -12.40 10.01 4.98
C LYS A 190 -11.67 8.86 4.28
N LEU A 191 -10.37 8.77 4.52
CA LEU A 191 -9.51 7.58 4.57
C LEU A 191 -10.12 6.33 3.90
N LEU A 192 -9.97 6.28 2.57
CA LEU A 192 -10.45 5.23 1.67
C LEU A 192 -9.21 4.54 1.07
N TYR A 193 -9.28 3.22 0.85
CA TYR A 193 -8.33 2.57 -0.06
C TYR A 193 -8.69 3.02 -1.47
N HIS A 194 -7.71 3.35 -2.31
CA HIS A 194 -7.95 3.68 -3.71
C HIS A 194 -7.21 2.65 -4.56
N PHE A 195 -7.97 1.98 -5.43
CA PHE A 195 -7.42 1.25 -6.56
C PHE A 195 -7.56 2.14 -7.78
N ILE A 196 -6.47 2.38 -8.51
CA ILE A 196 -6.51 3.05 -9.82
C ILE A 196 -6.16 2.03 -10.87
N TYR A 197 -7.11 1.66 -11.72
CA TYR A 197 -6.80 0.93 -12.94
C TYR A 197 -6.53 1.94 -14.06
N GLN A 198 -5.30 1.97 -14.59
CA GLN A 198 -4.94 2.77 -15.75
C GLN A 198 -4.95 1.88 -16.99
N ASN A 199 -5.64 2.33 -18.05
CA ASN A 199 -5.49 1.72 -19.36
C ASN A 199 -4.09 2.05 -19.90
N GLY A 200 -3.20 1.06 -19.89
CA GLY A 200 -1.95 1.14 -20.62
C GLY A 200 -2.23 1.03 -22.12
N ARG A 201 -1.74 1.99 -22.90
CA ARG A 201 -1.35 1.70 -24.29
C ARG A 201 -0.01 0.98 -24.27
#